data_AF-A0A1Q8TD62-F1
#
_entry.id   AF-A0A1Q8TD62-F1
#
_cell.length_a   1.000
_cell.length_b   1.000
_cell.length_c   1.000
_cell.angle_alpha   90.00
_cell.angle_beta   90.00
_cell.angle_gamma   90.00
#
_symmetry.space_group_name_H-M   'P 1'
#
loop_
_entity.id
_entity.type
_entity.pdbx_description
1 polymer ?
#
loop_
_entity_poly.entity_id
_entity_poly.type
_entity_poly.pdbx_seq_one_letter_code
_entity_poly.pdbx_strand_id
1 'polypeptide(L)'
;MSISLNALRWWCLALAGVSVAVIAWGSLTPGAEMPQNLPWDKFNHFIAYAGLAALIRLGGLSAVTALSLSIGCGILIEGMQLGVPGRSGADWADALANTLGALAAVGACQWLLPRRFLVTRG
;
A
#
# COMPACT_ATOMS: atom_id res chain seq x y z
N MET A 1 13.78 -11.92 23.48
CA MET A 1 12.62 -12.61 22.87
C MET A 1 12.88 -12.70 21.36
N SER A 2 13.22 -13.87 20.83
CA SER A 2 13.46 -14.04 19.38
C SER A 2 12.11 -14.23 18.68
N ILE A 3 11.71 -13.26 17.86
CA ILE A 3 10.52 -13.41 17.00
C ILE A 3 10.91 -14.36 15.87
N SER A 4 10.11 -15.39 15.62
CA SER A 4 10.34 -16.29 14.48
C SER A 4 10.05 -15.55 13.17
N LEU A 5 10.77 -15.89 12.10
CA LEU A 5 10.52 -15.30 10.76
C LEU A 5 9.07 -15.49 10.30
N ASN A 6 8.46 -16.61 10.69
CA ASN A 6 7.07 -16.89 10.35
C ASN A 6 6.10 -15.98 11.12
N ALA A 7 6.36 -15.74 12.41
CA ALA A 7 5.57 -14.77 13.17
C ALA A 7 5.70 -13.35 12.59
N LEU A 8 6.91 -12.93 12.23
CA LEU A 8 7.14 -11.64 11.58
C LEU A 8 6.33 -11.50 10.27
N ARG A 9 6.36 -12.53 9.41
CA ARG A 9 5.59 -12.54 8.16
C ARG A 9 4.10 -12.38 8.39
N TRP A 10 3.55 -13.13 9.35
CA TRP A 10 2.14 -13.02 9.72
C TRP A 10 1.78 -11.63 10.23
N TRP A 11 2.62 -11.02 11.06
CA TRP A 11 2.42 -9.64 11.51
C TRP A 11 2.46 -8.65 10.34
N CYS A 12 3.39 -8.80 9.40
CA CYS A 12 3.43 -7.95 8.21
C CYS A 12 2.16 -8.07 7.36
N LEU A 13 1.62 -9.28 7.17
CA LEU A 13 0.36 -9.48 6.43
C LEU A 13 -0.86 -8.94 7.19
N ALA A 14 -0.91 -9.12 8.51
CA ALA A 14 -1.97 -8.54 9.33
C ALA A 14 -1.95 -7.01 9.25
N LEU A 15 -0.76 -6.41 9.36
CA LEU A 15 -0.58 -4.98 9.19
C LEU A 15 -0.92 -4.51 7.77
N ALA A 16 -0.62 -5.29 6.73
CA ALA A 16 -1.04 -4.97 5.36
C ALA A 16 -2.57 -4.89 5.26
N GLY A 17 -3.30 -5.82 5.90
CA GLY A 17 -4.76 -5.77 5.97
C GLY A 17 -5.28 -4.52 6.69
N VAL A 18 -4.66 -4.15 7.82
CA VAL A 18 -4.97 -2.90 8.52
C VAL A 18 -4.66 -1.68 7.65
N SER A 19 -3.54 -1.68 6.93
CA SER A 19 -3.18 -0.60 6.02
C SER A 19 -4.22 -0.42 4.92
N VAL A 20 -4.74 -1.50 4.31
CA VAL A 20 -5.83 -1.42 3.33
C VAL A 20 -7.06 -0.76 3.93
N ALA A 21 -7.45 -1.13 5.16
CA ALA A 21 -8.60 -0.52 5.84
C ALA A 21 -8.39 0.99 6.10
N VAL A 22 -7.19 1.38 6.54
CA VAL A 22 -6.84 2.79 6.78
C VAL A 22 -6.82 3.60 5.47
N ILE A 23 -6.26 3.03 4.40
CA ILE A 23 -6.23 3.67 3.07
C ILE A 23 -7.66 3.85 2.56
N ALA A 24 -8.48 2.80 2.60
CA ALA A 24 -9.87 2.86 2.17
C ALA A 24 -10.66 3.90 2.97
N TRP A 25 -10.51 3.92 4.30
CA TRP A 25 -11.13 4.94 5.15
C TRP A 25 -10.71 6.35 4.74
N GLY A 26 -9.40 6.60 4.64
CA GLY A 26 -8.84 7.91 4.30
C GLY A 26 -9.23 8.38 2.90
N SER A 27 -9.31 7.48 1.92
CA SER A 27 -9.67 7.80 0.53
C SER A 27 -11.17 7.95 0.31
N LEU A 28 -12.01 7.21 1.04
CA LEU A 28 -13.47 7.20 0.84
C LEU A 28 -14.23 8.11 1.81
N THR A 29 -13.53 8.80 2.71
CA THR A 29 -14.12 9.87 3.54
C THR A 29 -14.64 11.00 2.64
N PRO A 30 -15.90 11.46 2.77
CA PRO A 30 -16.44 12.57 1.97
C PRO A 30 -15.57 13.83 2.03
N GLY A 31 -15.50 14.58 0.92
CA GLY A 31 -14.64 15.76 0.82
C GLY A 31 -14.89 16.82 1.89
N ALA A 32 -16.14 16.97 2.32
CA ALA A 32 -16.55 17.92 3.37
C ALA A 32 -16.00 17.56 4.77
N GLU A 33 -15.63 16.31 5.00
CA GLU A 33 -15.10 15.80 6.28
C GLU A 33 -13.56 15.71 6.26
N MET A 34 -12.93 16.01 5.12
CA MET A 34 -11.47 15.96 5.00
C MET A 34 -10.83 17.17 5.69
N PRO A 35 -9.65 16.99 6.31
CA PRO A 35 -8.87 18.11 6.80
C PRO A 35 -8.53 19.08 5.67
N GLN A 36 -8.74 20.37 5.88
CA GLN A 36 -8.44 21.40 4.87
C GLN A 36 -6.94 21.54 4.56
N ASN A 37 -6.08 21.12 5.49
CA ASN A 37 -4.63 21.17 5.37
C ASN A 37 -4.04 19.75 5.42
N LEU A 38 -4.36 18.93 4.43
CA LEU A 38 -3.67 17.65 4.29
C LEU A 38 -2.22 17.89 3.85
N PRO A 39 -1.25 17.10 4.36
CA PRO A 39 0.08 17.03 3.77
C PRO A 39 -0.04 16.72 2.28
N TRP A 40 0.96 17.11 1.49
CA TRP A 40 1.00 16.94 0.03
C TRP A 40 0.35 15.62 -0.42
N ASP A 41 -0.84 15.72 -1.00
CA ASP A 41 -1.78 14.60 -1.17
C ASP A 41 -1.14 13.43 -1.93
N LYS A 42 -0.47 13.71 -3.05
CA LYS A 42 0.27 12.72 -3.85
C LYS A 42 1.39 12.03 -3.08
N PHE A 43 1.99 12.70 -2.08
CA PHE A 43 2.96 12.07 -1.20
C PHE A 43 2.31 11.12 -0.20
N ASN A 44 1.10 11.45 0.31
CA ASN A 44 0.35 10.52 1.14
C ASN A 44 0.01 9.25 0.36
N HIS A 45 -0.43 9.40 -0.90
CA HIS A 45 -0.63 8.29 -1.83
C HIS A 45 0.65 7.46 -2.00
N PHE A 46 1.77 8.10 -2.35
CA PHE A 46 3.05 7.42 -2.50
C PHE A 46 3.44 6.61 -1.24
N ILE A 47 3.39 7.21 -0.06
CA ILE A 47 3.78 6.56 1.20
C ILE A 47 2.82 5.42 1.58
N ALA A 48 1.52 5.62 1.39
CA ALA A 48 0.50 4.62 1.68
C ALA A 48 0.74 3.33 0.88
N TYR A 49 0.91 3.45 -0.43
CA TYR A 49 1.12 2.30 -1.31
C TYR A 49 2.55 1.73 -1.24
N ALA A 50 3.55 2.54 -0.90
CA ALA A 50 4.88 2.04 -0.54
C ALA A 50 4.82 1.17 0.73
N GLY A 51 4.14 1.64 1.77
CA GLY A 51 3.94 0.89 3.01
C GLY A 51 3.21 -0.42 2.79
N LEU A 52 2.09 -0.39 2.05
CA LEU A 52 1.31 -1.58 1.70
C LEU A 52 2.15 -2.61 0.94
N ALA A 53 2.85 -2.19 -0.11
CA ALA A 53 3.66 -3.09 -0.93
C ALA A 53 4.84 -3.67 -0.13
N ALA A 54 5.48 -2.87 0.73
CA ALA A 54 6.54 -3.33 1.63
C ALA A 54 6.02 -4.39 2.61
N LEU A 55 4.87 -4.15 3.26
CA LEU A 55 4.27 -5.10 4.20
C LEU A 55 3.91 -6.43 3.53
N ILE A 56 3.31 -6.38 2.34
CA ILE A 56 3.03 -7.57 1.55
C ILE A 56 4.32 -8.32 1.20
N ARG A 57 5.36 -7.60 0.77
CA ARG A 57 6.65 -8.18 0.40
C ARG A 57 7.37 -8.81 1.58
N LEU A 58 7.36 -8.16 2.74
CA LEU A 58 7.92 -8.63 4.00
C LEU A 58 7.11 -9.79 4.60
N GLY A 59 5.81 -9.86 4.28
CA GLY A 59 4.92 -11.00 4.52
C GLY A 59 5.33 -12.27 3.77
N GLY A 60 6.32 -12.19 2.89
CA GLY A 60 6.86 -13.32 2.14
C GLY A 60 6.19 -13.56 0.78
N LEU A 61 5.28 -12.67 0.35
CA LEU A 61 4.68 -12.76 -0.98
C LEU A 61 5.65 -12.29 -2.07
N SER A 62 5.44 -12.80 -3.29
CA SER A 62 6.31 -12.50 -4.43
C SER A 62 6.26 -11.01 -4.78
N ALA A 63 7.31 -10.51 -5.46
CA ALA A 63 7.33 -9.12 -5.93
C ALA A 63 6.15 -8.80 -6.86
N VAL A 64 5.82 -9.73 -7.77
CA VAL A 64 4.68 -9.59 -8.68
C VAL A 64 3.38 -9.51 -7.88
N THR A 65 3.16 -10.41 -6.92
CA THR A 65 1.98 -10.39 -6.06
C THR A 65 1.86 -9.11 -5.26
N ALA A 66 2.96 -8.63 -4.66
CA ALA A 66 2.98 -7.38 -3.89
C ALA A 66 2.60 -6.17 -4.76
N LEU A 67 3.15 -6.09 -5.97
CA LEU A 67 2.84 -5.03 -6.92
C LEU A 67 1.38 -5.12 -7.40
N SER A 68 0.94 -6.30 -7.85
CA SER A 68 -0.42 -6.50 -8.36
C SER A 68 -1.48 -6.17 -7.31
N LEU A 69 -1.30 -6.61 -6.06
CA LEU A 69 -2.23 -6.31 -4.98
C LEU A 69 -2.24 -4.82 -4.62
N SER A 70 -1.06 -4.19 -4.51
CA SER A 70 -0.98 -2.78 -4.12
C SER A 70 -1.53 -1.86 -5.20
N ILE A 71 -1.12 -2.06 -6.45
CA ILE A 71 -1.60 -1.27 -7.61
C ILE A 71 -3.09 -1.53 -7.86
N GLY A 72 -3.51 -2.81 -7.80
CA GLY A 72 -4.92 -3.18 -7.96
C GLY A 72 -5.82 -2.58 -6.88
N CYS A 73 -5.35 -2.55 -5.62
CA CYS A 73 -6.04 -1.86 -4.54
C CYS A 73 -6.18 -0.36 -4.83
N GLY A 74 -5.13 0.28 -5.37
CA GLY A 74 -5.14 1.70 -5.71
C GLY A 74 -6.14 2.04 -6.80
N ILE A 75 -6.12 1.28 -7.89
CA ILE A 75 -7.08 1.45 -8.99
C ILE A 75 -8.52 1.23 -8.50
N LEU A 76 -8.75 0.23 -7.64
CA LEU A 76 -10.07 -0.05 -7.09
C LEU A 76 -10.58 1.11 -6.22
N ILE A 77 -9.74 1.64 -5.33
CA ILE A 77 -10.12 2.75 -4.43
C ILE A 77 -10.37 4.03 -5.22
N GLU A 78 -9.52 4.36 -6.21
CA GLU A 78 -9.73 5.48 -7.13
C GLU A 78 -11.08 5.37 -7.87
N GLY A 79 -11.43 4.16 -8.31
CA GLY A 79 -12.72 3.90 -8.94
C GLY A 79 -13.89 4.06 -7.98
N MET A 80 -13.74 3.63 -6.72
CA MET A 80 -14.75 3.80 -5.68
C MET A 80 -14.96 5.27 -5.29
N GLN A 81 -13.92 6.11 -5.36
CA GLN A 81 -14.02 7.54 -5.07
C GLN A 81 -14.95 8.30 -6.02
N LEU A 82 -15.21 7.79 -7.23
CA LEU A 82 -16.21 8.36 -8.15
C LEU A 82 -17.62 8.42 -7.53
N GLY A 83 -17.92 7.55 -6.57
CA GLY A 83 -19.19 7.54 -5.84
C GLY A 83 -19.19 8.38 -4.56
N VAL A 84 -18.06 9.02 -4.20
CA VAL A 84 -17.91 9.74 -2.92
C VAL A 84 -18.10 11.24 -3.14
N PRO A 85 -19.10 11.88 -2.48
CA PRO A 85 -19.34 13.31 -2.63
C PRO A 85 -18.11 14.16 -2.26
N GLY A 86 -17.77 15.11 -3.14
CA GLY A 86 -16.64 16.03 -2.92
C GLY A 86 -15.26 15.40 -3.12
N ARG A 87 -15.16 14.19 -3.69
CA ARG A 87 -13.89 13.58 -4.10
C ARG A 87 -13.67 13.68 -5.60
N SER A 88 -12.42 13.90 -5.97
CA SER A 88 -11.92 13.57 -7.30
C SER A 88 -11.61 12.08 -7.31
N GLY A 89 -12.35 11.29 -8.09
CA GLY A 89 -12.03 9.89 -8.35
C GLY A 89 -11.43 9.73 -9.73
N ALA A 90 -10.81 8.58 -9.98
CA ALA A 90 -10.09 8.28 -11.23
C ALA A 90 -9.02 9.33 -11.58
N ASP A 91 -8.29 9.84 -10.57
CA ASP A 91 -7.18 10.77 -10.80
C ASP A 91 -5.92 10.00 -11.24
N TRP A 92 -5.45 10.28 -12.46
CA TRP A 92 -4.25 9.67 -13.01
C TRP A 92 -2.99 9.98 -12.22
N ALA A 93 -2.90 11.16 -11.60
CA ALA A 93 -1.74 11.54 -10.81
C ALA A 93 -1.68 10.74 -9.50
N ASP A 94 -2.84 10.42 -8.92
CA ASP A 94 -2.93 9.65 -7.69
C ASP A 94 -2.68 8.16 -7.98
N ALA A 95 -3.23 7.63 -9.09
CA ALA A 95 -2.89 6.31 -9.60
C ALA A 95 -1.38 6.15 -9.89
N LEU A 96 -0.75 7.19 -10.45
CA LEU A 96 0.70 7.22 -10.68
C LEU A 96 1.47 7.22 -9.35
N ALA A 97 1.07 8.04 -8.39
CA ALA A 97 1.70 8.10 -7.06
C ALA A 97 1.61 6.75 -6.32
N ASN A 98 0.45 6.10 -6.35
CA ASN A 98 0.23 4.76 -5.79
C ASN A 98 1.20 3.75 -6.41
N THR A 99 1.31 3.77 -7.74
CA THR A 99 2.18 2.85 -8.51
C THR A 99 3.66 3.07 -8.21
N LEU A 100 4.11 4.32 -8.19
CA LEU A 100 5.49 4.68 -7.88
C LEU A 100 5.86 4.29 -6.45
N GLY A 101 4.95 4.49 -5.49
CA GLY A 101 5.15 4.05 -4.10
C GLY A 101 5.37 2.55 -4.01
N ALA A 102 4.48 1.76 -4.63
CA ALA A 102 4.58 0.30 -4.65
C ALA A 102 5.89 -0.19 -5.31
N LEU A 103 6.25 0.39 -6.47
CA LEU A 103 7.49 0.06 -7.17
C LEU A 103 8.74 0.39 -6.34
N ALA A 104 8.77 1.57 -5.72
CA ALA A 104 9.89 2.00 -4.88
C ALA A 104 10.09 1.06 -3.69
N ALA A 105 9.02 0.71 -2.97
CA ALA A 105 9.09 -0.19 -1.83
C ALA A 105 9.52 -1.61 -2.20
N VAL A 106 8.96 -2.17 -3.28
CA VAL A 106 9.32 -3.51 -3.75
C VAL A 106 10.76 -3.54 -4.25
N GLY A 107 11.20 -2.51 -4.99
CA GLY A 107 12.59 -2.36 -5.42
C GLY A 107 13.56 -2.24 -4.24
N ALA A 108 13.23 -1.41 -3.25
CA ALA A 108 14.02 -1.27 -2.02
C ALA A 108 14.11 -2.59 -1.25
N CYS A 109 13.00 -3.33 -1.10
CA CYS A 109 13.03 -4.65 -0.48
C CYS A 109 13.96 -5.62 -1.22
N GLN A 110 13.91 -5.64 -2.56
CA GLN A 110 14.76 -6.53 -3.37
C GLN A 110 16.25 -6.16 -3.27
N TRP A 111 16.57 -4.87 -3.20
CA TRP A 111 17.95 -4.40 -3.18
C TRP A 111 18.58 -4.51 -1.78
N LEU A 112 17.81 -4.23 -0.73
CA LEU A 112 18.33 -4.12 0.64
C LEU A 112 18.19 -5.41 1.46
N LEU A 113 17.22 -6.27 1.15
CA LEU A 113 16.92 -7.43 2.00
C LEU A 113 17.54 -8.72 1.46
N PRO A 114 18.18 -9.54 2.31
CA PRO A 114 18.68 -10.84 1.91
C PRO A 114 17.55 -11.75 1.38
N ARG A 115 17.82 -12.52 0.32
CA ARG A 115 16.83 -13.40 -0.33
C ARG A 115 16.08 -14.34 0.63
N ARG A 116 16.70 -14.75 1.75
CA ARG A 116 16.07 -15.59 2.79
C ARG A 116 14.84 -14.96 3.46
N PHE A 117 14.77 -13.62 3.52
CA PHE A 117 13.60 -12.92 4.04
C PHE A 117 12.48 -12.86 3.00
N LEU A 118 12.88 -12.73 1.74
CA LEU A 118 12.04 -12.45 0.59
C LEU A 118 11.42 -13.69 -0.08
N VAL A 119 12.00 -14.88 0.11
CA VAL A 119 11.55 -16.12 -0.52
C VAL A 119 10.97 -17.03 0.56
N THR A 120 9.70 -17.39 0.42
CA THR A 120 9.11 -18.55 1.10
C THR A 120 9.74 -19.80 0.49
N ARG A 121 10.61 -20.48 1.25
CA ARG A 121 10.95 -21.86 0.94
C ARG A 121 9.72 -22.69 1.32
N GLY A 122 9.02 -23.17 0.31
CA GLY A 122 8.05 -24.26 0.48
C GLY A 122 8.76 -25.53 0.89
#